data_AF-A0A951AHW1-F1
#
_entry.id   AF-A0A951AHW1-F1
#
_cell.length_a   1.000
_cell.length_b   1.000
_cell.length_c   1.000
_cell.angle_alpha   90.00
_cell.angle_beta   90.00
_cell.angle_gamma   90.00
#
_symmetry.space_group_name_H-M   'P 1'
#
loop_
_entity.id
_entity.type
_entity.pdbx_description
1 polymer ?
#
loop_
_entity_poly.entity_id
_entity_poly.type
_entity_poly.pdbx_seq_one_letter_code
_entity_poly.pdbx_strand_id
1 'polypeptide(L)' 'KVTSWQMFDRMLKEINVVITPGAGFGAQGEGYIRVSAFNSRENADEVARRLKTLA' A
#
# COMPACT_ATOMS: atom_id res chain seq x y z
N LYS A 1 4.98 0.92 15.95
CA LYS A 1 4.92 0.10 14.71
C LYS A 1 3.56 0.29 14.09
N VAL A 2 3.48 0.62 12.80
CA VAL A 2 2.21 0.68 12.05
C VAL A 2 1.83 -0.75 11.66
N THR A 3 0.57 -1.14 11.84
CA THR A 3 0.10 -2.47 11.42
C THR A 3 -0.15 -2.53 9.91
N SER A 4 -0.20 -3.74 9.34
CA SER A 4 -0.53 -3.91 7.91
C SER A 4 -1.87 -3.27 7.54
N TRP A 5 -2.88 -3.37 8.43
CA TRP A 5 -4.20 -2.77 8.24
C TRP A 5 -4.19 -1.24 8.40
N GLN A 6 -3.43 -0.70 9.35
CA GLN A 6 -3.27 0.74 9.48
C GLN A 6 -2.61 1.33 8.23
N MET A 7 -1.59 0.66 7.68
CA MET A 7 -0.95 1.09 6.43
C MET A 7 -1.91 1.06 5.24
N PHE A 8 -2.75 0.02 5.14
CA PHE A 8 -3.82 -0.07 4.15
C PHE A 8 -4.77 1.13 4.22
N ASP A 9 -5.30 1.43 5.40
CA ASP A 9 -6.22 2.54 5.61
C ASP A 9 -5.60 3.89 5.27
N ARG A 10 -4.34 4.12 5.67
CA ARG A 10 -3.60 5.34 5.35
C ARG A 10 -3.42 5.52 3.85
N MET A 11 -2.96 4.49 3.16
CA MET A 11 -2.77 4.54 1.71
C MET A 11 -4.07 4.83 0.95
N LEU A 12 -5.18 4.21 1.38
CA LEU A 12 -6.49 4.43 0.77
C LEU A 12 -7.03 5.85 1.03
N LYS A 13 -6.89 6.36 2.25
CA LYS A 13 -7.49 7.65 2.66
C LYS A 13 -6.62 8.85 2.27
N GLU A 14 -5.31 8.75 2.41
CA GLU A 14 -4.38 9.88 2.20
C GLU A 14 -3.99 10.03 0.72
N ILE A 15 -3.81 8.93 -0.01
CA ILE A 15 -3.30 8.97 -1.39
C ILE A 15 -4.15 8.19 -2.41
N ASN A 16 -5.28 7.63 -1.97
CA ASN A 16 -6.20 6.86 -2.81
C ASN A 16 -5.50 5.71 -3.56
N VAL A 17 -4.59 5.01 -2.88
CA VAL A 17 -3.92 3.82 -3.40
C VAL A 17 -4.37 2.59 -2.62
N VAL A 18 -4.93 1.62 -3.33
CA VAL A 18 -5.29 0.32 -2.75
C VAL A 18 -4.07 -0.60 -2.76
N ILE A 19 -3.82 -1.24 -1.61
CA ILE A 19 -2.82 -2.31 -1.45
C ILE A 19 -3.43 -3.52 -0.76
N THR A 20 -2.71 -4.63 -0.69
CA THR A 20 -3.12 -5.78 0.13
C THR A 20 -2.35 -5.74 1.47
N PRO A 21 -3.03 -5.72 2.64
CA PRO A 21 -2.36 -5.78 3.93
C PRO A 21 -1.69 -7.15 4.12
N GLY A 22 -0.43 -7.15 4.54
CA GLY A 22 0.37 -8.37 4.72
C GLY A 22 -0.22 -9.36 5.72
N ALA A 23 -0.88 -8.87 6.78
CA ALA A 23 -1.62 -9.69 7.74
C ALA A 23 -2.66 -10.63 7.10
N GLY A 24 -3.20 -10.28 5.92
CA GLY A 24 -4.10 -11.13 5.15
C GLY A 24 -3.45 -12.40 4.58
N PHE A 25 -2.11 -12.46 4.56
CA PHE A 25 -1.33 -13.64 4.14
C PHE A 25 -0.84 -14.49 5.33
N GLY A 26 -1.26 -14.18 6.56
CA GLY A 26 -0.88 -14.88 7.78
C GLY A 26 -0.05 -14.01 8.74
N ALA A 27 0.20 -14.53 9.95
CA ALA A 27 0.83 -13.78 11.04
C ALA A 27 2.22 -13.21 10.69
N GLN A 28 2.98 -13.89 9.82
CA GLN A 28 4.31 -13.44 9.38
C GLN A 28 4.26 -12.30 8.37
N GLY A 29 3.08 -11.98 7.82
CA GLY A 29 2.88 -10.83 6.95
C GLY A 29 2.58 -9.53 7.71
N GLU A 30 2.39 -9.58 9.03
CA GLU A 30 2.14 -8.37 9.83
C GLU A 30 3.30 -7.38 9.73
N GLY A 31 2.98 -6.10 9.52
CA GLY A 31 3.96 -5.04 9.27
C GLY A 31 4.42 -4.93 7.80
N TYR A 32 3.97 -5.83 6.91
CA TYR A 32 4.23 -5.75 5.47
C TYR A 32 2.96 -5.43 4.69
N ILE A 33 3.16 -5.05 3.43
CA ILE A 33 2.11 -4.80 2.44
C ILE A 33 2.51 -5.40 1.09
N ARG A 34 1.53 -5.70 0.24
CA ARG A 34 1.76 -6.11 -1.15
C ARG A 34 1.16 -5.07 -2.10
N VAL A 35 1.97 -4.65 -3.07
CA VAL A 35 1.56 -3.80 -4.19
C VAL A 35 1.47 -4.66 -5.45
N SER A 36 0.38 -4.55 -6.20
CA SER A 36 0.25 -5.22 -7.50
C SER A 36 1.02 -4.46 -8.57
N ALA A 37 1.83 -5.16 -9.37
CA ALA A 37 2.44 -4.60 -10.57
C ALA A 37 1.53 -4.69 -11.81
N PHE A 38 0.35 -5.31 -11.68
CA PHE A 38 -0.63 -5.42 -12.76
C PHE A 38 -1.46 -4.14 -12.87
N ASN A 39 -0.90 -3.14 -13.55
CA ASN A 39 -1.58 -1.91 -13.92
C ASN A 39 -0.85 -1.28 -15.12
N SER A 40 -1.36 -0.17 -15.66
CA SER A 40 -0.63 0.58 -16.69
C SER A 40 0.63 1.22 -16.10
N ARG A 41 1.61 1.51 -16.97
CA ARG A 41 2.86 2.19 -16.59
C ARG A 41 2.58 3.56 -15.95
N GLU A 42 1.63 4.29 -16.52
CA GLU A 42 1.23 5.62 -16.07
C GLU A 42 0.69 5.58 -14.64
N ASN A 43 -0.13 4.56 -14.32
CA ASN A 43 -0.64 4.35 -12.98
C ASN A 43 0.46 3.95 -11.99
N ALA A 44 1.43 3.14 -12.41
CA ALA A 44 2.59 2.80 -11.57
C ALA A 44 3.43 4.05 -11.24
N ASP A 45 3.67 4.91 -12.23
CA ASP A 45 4.41 6.17 -12.06
C ASP A 45 3.63 7.17 -11.18
N GLU A 46 2.30 7.23 -11.31
CA GLU A 46 1.42 8.00 -10.42
C GLU A 46 1.52 7.52 -8.96
N VAL A 47 1.43 6.21 -8.72
CA VAL A 47 1.57 5.63 -7.38
C VAL A 47 2.96 5.95 -6.80
N ALA A 48 4.03 5.82 -7.60
CA ALA A 48 5.38 6.17 -7.17
C ALA A 48 5.52 7.65 -6.78
N ARG A 49 4.81 8.55 -7.47
CA ARG A 49 4.74 9.98 -7.09
C ARG A 49 3.96 10.19 -5.80
N ARG A 50 2.78 9.57 -5.66
CA ARG A 50 1.95 9.69 -4.44
C ARG A 50 2.60 9.10 -3.20
N LEU A 51 3.36 8.01 -3.33
CA LEU A 51 4.08 7.43 -2.20
C LEU A 51 5.07 8.42 -1.57
N LYS A 52 5.62 9.35 -2.35
CA LYS A 52 6.53 10.39 -1.83
C LYS A 52 5.81 11.45 -0.98
N THR A 53 4.48 11.57 -1.08
CA THR A 53 3.70 12.51 -0.28
C THR A 53 3.18 11.89 1.00
N LEU A 54 3.39 10.59 1.22
CA LEU A 54 3.03 9.90 2.45
C LEU A 54 4.08 10.22 3.53
N ALA A 55 3.75 11.11 4.47
CA ALA A 55 4.61 11.51 5.58
C ALA A 55 4.53 10.54 6.78
#